data_AF-A0A3R7AJ86-F1
#
_entry.id   AF-A0A3R7AJ86-F1
#
_cell.length_a   1.000
_cell.length_b   1.000
_cell.length_c   1.000
_cell.angle_alpha   90.00
_cell.angle_beta   90.00
_cell.angle_gamma   90.00
#
_symmetry.space_group_name_H-M   'P 1'
#
loop_
_entity.id
_entity.type
_entity.pdbx_description
1 polymer ?
#
loop_
_entity_poly.entity_id
_entity_poly.type
_entity_poly.pdbx_seq_one_letter_code
_entity_poly.pdbx_strand_id
1 'polypeptide(L)'
;VVDYLTRFSGLTAEDLDPTRSRHAVVSLKTAYMKLRYLIIDTVELYQQPNMRKIALRFLCAYLLKTEIQLDTHDSIEDARAALRLHNKYIELVAANDFDKTLVEIYSAGRHCRWKIADLE
;
A
#
# COMPACT_ATOMS: atom_id res chain seq x y z
N VAL A 1 15.23 20.77 2.45
CA VAL A 1 15.14 19.44 1.82
C VAL A 1 16.30 19.31 0.85
N VAL A 2 17.07 18.22 0.90
CA VAL A 2 18.23 18.01 0.00
C VAL A 2 17.80 17.35 -1.32
N ASP A 3 16.85 16.41 -1.27
CA ASP A 3 16.19 15.79 -2.44
C ASP A 3 14.74 15.46 -2.06
N TYR A 4 13.79 15.67 -2.98
CA TYR A 4 12.36 15.41 -2.80
C TYR A 4 11.96 13.99 -3.23
N LEU A 5 12.82 13.26 -3.95
CA LEU A 5 12.54 11.92 -4.48
C LEU A 5 11.21 11.85 -5.24
N THR A 6 10.89 12.87 -6.04
CA THR A 6 9.57 13.09 -6.65
C THR A 6 9.00 11.87 -7.36
N ARG A 7 9.84 11.03 -7.98
CA ARG A 7 9.39 9.78 -8.61
C ARG A 7 8.74 8.79 -7.63
N PHE A 8 9.21 8.77 -6.39
CA PHE A 8 8.74 7.90 -5.32
C PHE A 8 7.78 8.58 -4.35
N SER A 9 7.86 9.90 -4.19
CA SER A 9 7.06 10.65 -3.22
C SER A 9 5.88 11.40 -3.84
N GLY A 10 5.93 11.69 -5.14
CA GLY A 10 5.01 12.62 -5.80
C GLY A 10 5.21 14.09 -5.40
N LEU A 11 6.18 14.41 -4.53
CA LEU A 11 6.35 15.74 -3.97
C LEU A 11 7.26 16.62 -4.82
N THR A 12 6.87 17.89 -4.94
CA THR A 12 7.67 18.97 -5.52
C THR A 12 8.01 20.01 -4.45
N ALA A 13 8.92 20.94 -4.78
CA ALA A 13 9.32 22.00 -3.85
C ALA A 13 8.15 22.93 -3.48
N GLU A 14 7.15 23.09 -4.36
CA GLU A 14 6.01 23.97 -4.14
C GLU A 14 5.01 23.41 -3.12
N ASP A 15 4.96 22.08 -2.96
CA ASP A 15 4.02 21.41 -2.06
C ASP A 15 4.31 21.65 -0.59
N LEU A 16 5.56 22.02 -0.26
CA LEU A 16 6.01 22.27 1.11
C LEU A 16 6.06 23.76 1.50
N ASP A 17 5.76 24.68 0.57
CA ASP A 17 5.72 26.10 0.87
C ASP A 17 4.36 26.46 1.50
N PRO A 18 4.29 26.88 2.79
CA PRO A 18 3.02 27.20 3.44
C PRO A 18 2.23 28.32 2.79
N THR A 19 2.89 29.18 2.00
CA THR A 19 2.25 30.34 1.34
C THR A 19 1.74 30.02 -0.06
N ARG A 20 2.27 28.96 -0.69
CA ARG A 20 1.98 28.61 -2.09
C ARG A 20 1.34 27.24 -2.27
N SER A 21 1.49 26.36 -1.28
CA SER A 21 0.99 24.99 -1.35
C SER A 21 -0.53 24.97 -1.44
N ARG A 22 -1.03 24.11 -2.33
CA ARG A 22 -2.46 23.80 -2.44
C ARG A 22 -2.91 22.76 -1.41
N HIS A 23 -1.97 22.21 -0.63
CA HIS A 23 -2.19 21.17 0.36
C HIS A 23 -2.19 21.74 1.78
N ALA A 24 -2.84 21.02 2.70
CA ALA A 24 -2.87 21.38 4.11
C ALA A 24 -1.53 21.05 4.79
N VAL A 25 -0.54 21.93 4.62
CA VAL A 25 0.77 21.80 5.26
C VAL A 25 0.62 22.03 6.78
N VAL A 26 0.86 20.99 7.57
CA VAL A 26 0.77 21.02 9.03
C VAL A 26 2.11 20.66 9.67
N SER A 27 2.27 20.97 10.95
CA SER A 27 3.47 20.57 11.70
C SER A 27 3.56 19.04 11.83
N LEU A 28 4.78 18.52 11.91
CA LEU A 28 5.05 17.09 12.15
C LEU A 28 4.35 16.58 13.41
N LYS A 29 4.34 17.38 14.49
CA LYS A 29 3.68 17.04 15.75
C LYS A 29 2.18 16.83 15.54
N THR A 30 1.54 17.70 14.77
CA THR A 30 0.11 17.62 14.47
C THR A 30 -0.20 16.37 13.63
N ALA A 31 0.60 16.08 12.61
CA ALA A 31 0.43 14.88 11.79
C ALA A 31 0.61 13.60 12.61
N TYR A 32 1.68 13.51 13.40
CA TYR A 32 2.00 12.35 14.23
C TYR A 32 0.90 12.04 15.26
N MET A 33 0.41 13.06 15.97
CA MET A 33 -0.61 12.87 17.01
C MET A 33 -1.93 12.35 16.44
N LYS A 34 -2.27 12.67 15.18
CA LYS A 34 -3.44 12.12 14.50
C LYS A 34 -3.26 10.65 14.12
N LEU A 35 -2.05 10.27 13.67
CA LEU A 35 -1.78 8.93 13.15
C LEU A 35 -1.50 7.89 14.25
N ARG A 36 -0.97 8.30 15.41
CA ARG A 36 -0.50 7.42 16.49
C ARG A 36 -1.52 6.35 16.94
N TYR A 37 -2.82 6.63 16.85
CA TYR A 37 -3.88 5.78 17.41
C TYR A 37 -4.69 5.02 16.35
N LEU A 38 -4.36 5.14 15.06
CA LEU A 38 -5.22 4.65 13.96
C LEU A 38 -4.51 3.64 13.04
N ILE A 39 -3.49 2.94 13.53
CA ILE A 39 -2.65 2.09 12.69
C ILE A 39 -3.23 0.69 12.55
N ILE A 40 -3.61 0.33 11.32
CA ILE A 40 -3.83 -1.04 10.86
C ILE A 40 -2.82 -1.26 9.73
N ASP A 41 -1.88 -2.20 9.91
CA ASP A 41 -0.89 -2.51 8.88
C ASP A 41 -1.34 -3.71 8.03
N THR A 42 -1.76 -3.43 6.79
CA THR A 42 -2.14 -4.48 5.84
C THR A 42 -1.00 -5.42 5.50
N VAL A 43 0.27 -4.99 5.63
CA VAL A 43 1.42 -5.86 5.39
C VAL A 43 1.49 -6.96 6.43
N GLU A 44 1.18 -6.64 7.69
CA GLU A 44 1.14 -7.63 8.77
C GLU A 44 -0.03 -8.61 8.56
N LEU A 45 -1.19 -8.13 8.12
CA LEU A 45 -2.34 -8.98 7.82
C LEU A 45 -2.03 -10.04 6.74
N TYR A 46 -1.34 -9.65 5.67
CA TYR A 46 -1.03 -10.52 4.52
C TYR A 46 0.35 -11.19 4.60
N GLN A 47 1.02 -11.15 5.77
CA GLN A 47 2.32 -11.81 5.95
C GLN A 47 2.16 -13.14 6.69
N GLN A 48 2.66 -14.21 6.10
CA GLN A 48 2.86 -15.46 6.83
C GLN A 48 4.06 -15.35 7.79
N PRO A 49 4.02 -15.97 8.99
CA PRO A 49 5.14 -15.95 9.93
C PRO A 49 6.44 -16.38 9.26
N ASN A 50 7.51 -15.59 9.45
CA ASN A 50 8.84 -15.80 8.87
C ASN A 50 8.93 -15.77 7.33
N MET A 51 7.86 -15.37 6.64
CA MET A 51 7.85 -15.23 5.18
C MET A 51 8.09 -13.76 4.78
N ARG A 52 8.44 -13.53 3.51
CA ARG A 52 8.65 -12.16 3.00
C ARG A 52 7.37 -11.33 3.11
N LYS A 53 7.55 -10.04 3.34
CA LYS A 53 6.50 -9.03 3.15
C LYS A 53 6.14 -8.94 1.66
N ILE A 54 4.85 -8.82 1.38
CA ILE A 54 4.32 -8.74 0.02
C ILE A 54 4.15 -7.27 -0.35
N ALA A 55 4.55 -6.89 -1.56
CA ALA A 55 4.41 -5.52 -2.05
C ALA A 55 2.94 -5.17 -2.28
N LEU A 56 2.54 -3.93 -1.98
CA LEU A 56 1.17 -3.43 -2.17
C LEU A 56 0.67 -3.66 -3.60
N ARG A 57 1.48 -3.27 -4.60
CA ARG A 57 1.16 -3.47 -6.03
C ARG A 57 0.84 -4.93 -6.38
N PHE A 58 1.58 -5.88 -5.79
CA PHE A 58 1.37 -7.29 -6.02
C PHE A 58 0.05 -7.77 -5.42
N LEU A 59 -0.26 -7.37 -4.19
CA LEU A 59 -1.54 -7.69 -3.54
C LEU A 59 -2.72 -7.09 -4.32
N CYS A 60 -2.61 -5.84 -4.77
CA CYS A 60 -3.63 -5.20 -5.59
C CYS A 60 -3.83 -5.90 -6.93
N ALA A 61 -2.75 -6.26 -7.63
CA ALA A 61 -2.84 -6.99 -8.88
C ALA A 61 -3.48 -8.38 -8.67
N TYR A 62 -3.07 -9.11 -7.63
CA TYR A 62 -3.57 -10.47 -7.38
C TYR A 62 -5.02 -10.51 -6.91
N LEU A 63 -5.36 -9.76 -5.85
CA LEU A 63 -6.66 -9.83 -5.17
C LEU A 63 -7.72 -8.90 -5.76
N LEU A 64 -7.32 -7.69 -6.18
CA LEU A 64 -8.24 -6.67 -6.66
C LEU A 64 -8.29 -6.59 -8.19
N LYS A 65 -7.39 -7.30 -8.89
CA LYS A 65 -7.23 -7.26 -10.35
C LYS A 65 -7.02 -5.83 -10.87
N THR A 66 -6.29 -5.03 -10.11
CA THR A 66 -5.99 -3.64 -10.45
C THR A 66 -4.49 -3.36 -10.31
N GLU A 67 -3.94 -2.64 -11.28
CA GLU A 67 -2.61 -2.06 -11.18
C GLU A 67 -2.67 -0.64 -10.60
N ILE A 68 -1.70 -0.30 -9.76
CA ILE A 68 -1.52 1.02 -9.16
C ILE A 68 -0.06 1.47 -9.37
N GLN A 69 0.21 2.77 -9.18
CA GLN A 69 1.57 3.34 -9.24
C GLN A 69 2.29 3.09 -10.59
N LEU A 70 1.62 3.37 -11.71
CA LEU A 70 2.17 3.13 -13.06
C LEU A 70 3.32 4.10 -13.40
N ASP A 71 3.12 5.41 -13.18
CA ASP A 71 4.11 6.44 -13.53
C ASP A 71 4.71 7.14 -12.31
N THR A 72 3.86 7.63 -11.42
CA THR A 72 4.24 8.35 -10.18
C THR A 72 3.47 7.79 -8.99
N HIS A 73 4.13 7.69 -7.84
CA HIS A 73 3.47 7.28 -6.61
C HIS A 73 2.50 8.37 -6.13
N ASP A 74 1.26 7.99 -5.86
CA ASP A 74 0.25 8.84 -5.24
C ASP A 74 -0.16 8.24 -3.89
N SER A 75 0.18 8.94 -2.81
CA SER A 75 -0.18 8.53 -1.44
C SER A 75 -1.69 8.32 -1.23
N ILE A 76 -2.53 9.03 -1.98
CA ILE A 76 -4.00 8.90 -1.91
C ILE A 76 -4.43 7.60 -2.60
N GLU A 77 -3.87 7.30 -3.78
CA GLU A 77 -4.07 6.03 -4.47
C GLU A 77 -3.65 4.86 -3.56
N ASP A 78 -2.46 4.95 -2.96
CA ASP A 78 -1.91 3.91 -2.08
C ASP A 78 -2.76 3.69 -0.83
N ALA A 79 -3.22 4.77 -0.19
CA ALA A 79 -4.09 4.67 0.98
C ALA A 79 -5.44 4.04 0.64
N ARG A 80 -6.02 4.37 -0.52
CA ARG A 80 -7.26 3.74 -1.00
C ARG A 80 -7.05 2.27 -1.34
N ALA A 81 -5.92 1.93 -1.94
CA ALA A 81 -5.56 0.56 -2.26
C ALA A 81 -5.40 -0.29 -0.99
N ALA A 82 -4.71 0.23 0.03
CA ALA A 82 -4.58 -0.42 1.34
C ALA A 82 -5.95 -0.62 2.01
N LEU A 83 -6.83 0.39 1.98
CA LEU A 83 -8.19 0.27 2.52
C LEU A 83 -9.00 -0.82 1.79
N ARG A 84 -8.90 -0.89 0.46
CA ARG A 84 -9.57 -1.93 -0.33
C ARG A 84 -9.05 -3.32 0.01
N LEU A 85 -7.74 -3.47 0.23
CA LEU A 85 -7.15 -4.74 0.68
C LEU A 85 -7.64 -5.11 2.08
N HIS A 86 -7.72 -4.16 3.01
CA HIS A 86 -8.27 -4.42 4.34
C HIS A 86 -9.74 -4.86 4.29
N ASN A 87 -10.57 -4.22 3.47
CA ASN A 87 -11.96 -4.65 3.27
C ASN A 87 -12.01 -6.06 2.66
N LYS A 88 -11.12 -6.35 1.69
CA LYS A 88 -11.02 -7.69 1.10
C LYS A 88 -10.60 -8.75 2.12
N TYR A 89 -9.70 -8.42 3.03
CA TYR A 89 -9.34 -9.27 4.16
C TYR A 89 -10.57 -9.58 5.03
N ILE A 90 -11.36 -8.57 5.40
CA ILE A 90 -12.59 -8.76 6.20
C ILE A 90 -13.56 -9.69 5.48
N GLU A 91 -13.77 -9.51 4.17
CA GLU A 91 -14.61 -10.40 3.35
C GLU A 91 -14.13 -11.85 3.38
N LEU A 92 -12.82 -12.08 3.19
CA LEU A 92 -12.23 -13.41 3.16
C LEU A 92 -12.29 -14.11 4.53
N VAL A 93 -12.08 -13.35 5.62
CA VAL A 93 -12.22 -13.87 6.98
C VAL A 93 -13.68 -14.23 7.28
N ALA A 94 -14.63 -13.37 6.90
CA ALA A 94 -16.06 -13.67 7.06
C ALA A 94 -16.49 -14.91 6.26
N ALA A 95 -15.85 -15.16 5.12
CA ALA A 95 -16.04 -16.35 4.30
C ALA A 95 -15.23 -17.58 4.75
N ASN A 96 -14.38 -17.46 5.78
CA ASN A 96 -13.45 -18.51 6.22
C ASN A 96 -12.46 -18.99 5.12
N ASP A 97 -12.15 -18.13 4.15
CA ASP A 97 -11.33 -18.47 2.98
C ASP A 97 -9.94 -17.78 3.00
N PHE A 98 -9.68 -16.98 4.04
CA PHE A 98 -8.48 -16.17 4.13
C PHE A 98 -7.18 -16.99 4.15
N ASP A 99 -7.07 -18.00 5.01
CA ASP A 99 -5.85 -18.80 5.14
C ASP A 99 -5.49 -19.52 3.84
N LYS A 100 -6.51 -20.06 3.15
CA LYS A 100 -6.36 -20.71 1.85
C LYS A 100 -5.88 -19.70 0.81
N THR A 101 -6.55 -18.55 0.71
CA THR A 101 -6.16 -17.46 -0.20
C THR A 101 -4.72 -17.02 0.06
N LEU A 102 -4.31 -16.90 1.32
CA LEU A 102 -2.96 -16.48 1.69
C LEU A 102 -1.91 -17.47 1.18
N VAL A 103 -2.15 -18.78 1.32
CA VAL A 103 -1.27 -19.81 0.76
C VAL A 103 -1.20 -19.72 -0.76
N GLU A 104 -2.32 -19.47 -1.43
CA GLU A 104 -2.39 -19.31 -2.89
C GLU A 104 -1.58 -18.09 -3.36
N ILE A 105 -1.69 -16.94 -2.68
CA ILE A 105 -0.89 -15.74 -2.97
C ILE A 105 0.60 -16.06 -2.92
N TYR A 106 1.07 -16.73 -1.85
CA TYR A 106 2.48 -17.08 -1.72
C TYR A 106 2.92 -18.13 -2.74
N SER A 107 2.04 -19.05 -3.12
CA SER A 107 2.30 -20.01 -4.19
C SER A 107 2.48 -19.30 -5.53
N ALA A 108 1.51 -18.46 -5.91
CA ALA A 108 1.58 -17.66 -7.13
C ALA A 108 2.82 -16.76 -7.14
N GLY A 109 3.09 -16.06 -6.03
CA GLY A 109 4.28 -15.22 -5.86
C GLY A 109 5.59 -15.96 -6.07
N ARG A 110 5.70 -17.23 -5.62
CA ARG A 110 6.87 -18.07 -5.90
C ARG A 110 6.98 -18.45 -7.39
N HIS A 111 5.87 -18.78 -8.04
CA HIS A 111 5.85 -19.16 -9.45
C HIS A 111 6.22 -17.99 -10.37
N CYS A 112 5.63 -16.81 -10.15
CA CYS A 112 5.89 -15.60 -10.93
C CYS A 112 7.11 -14.80 -10.44
N ARG A 113 7.87 -15.33 -9.46
CA ARG A 113 8.99 -14.64 -8.81
C ARG A 113 8.63 -13.23 -8.30
N TRP A 114 7.37 -13.04 -7.88
CA TRP A 114 6.82 -11.77 -7.40
C TRP A 114 6.80 -10.65 -8.45
N LYS A 115 6.85 -11.00 -9.74
CA LYS A 115 6.69 -10.05 -10.84
C LYS A 115 5.24 -10.03 -11.29
N ILE A 116 4.68 -8.83 -11.40
CA ILE A 116 3.27 -8.63 -11.81
C ILE A 116 3.07 -9.04 -13.27
N ALA A 117 4.06 -8.79 -14.13
CA ALA A 117 3.99 -9.17 -15.55
C ALA A 117 3.90 -10.69 -15.78
N ASP A 118 4.33 -11.49 -14.80
CA ASP A 118 4.34 -12.95 -14.88
C ASP A 118 3.12 -13.55 -14.12
N LEU A 119 2.14 -12.71 -13.78
CA LEU A 119 0.91 -13.07 -13.08
C LEU A 119 -0.20 -13.33 -14.11
N GLU A 120 -0.26 -14.54 -14.66
CA GLU A 120 -1.36 -14.99 -15.53
C GLU A 120 -2.63 -15.33 -14.73
#